data_AF-A0A7S0FW65-F1
#
_entry.id   AF-A0A7S0FW65-F1
#
_cell.length_a   1.000
_cell.length_b   1.000
_cell.length_c   1.000
_cell.angle_alpha   90.00
_cell.angle_beta   90.00
_cell.angle_gamma   90.00
#
_symmetry.space_group_name_H-M   'P 1'
#
loop_
_entity.id
_entity.type
_entity.pdbx_description
1 polymer ?
#
loop_
_entity_poly.entity_id
_entity_poly.type
_entity_poly.pdbx_seq_one_letter_code
_entity_poly.pdbx_strand_id
1 'polypeptide(L)'
;MAADKAFLAEITATFKAKTDAYVENQQVRKDELEALKKATEVISSPQVSASYAEHVNLAQVPSANPGFLQLRSTTRRLAARQRAAELLRRRAGALSSKALAALAGQVAENPFAKVISLIEGLLARLKEEAAAEAEHKAWCDEQLKKNK
;
A
#
# COMPACT_ATOMS: atom_id res chain seq x y z
N MET A 1 -2.88 -47.03 -0.12
CA MET A 1 -3.89 -47.65 0.78
C MET A 1 -3.94 -46.99 2.17
N ALA A 2 -2.86 -46.99 2.97
CA ALA A 2 -2.86 -46.34 4.30
C ALA A 2 -2.68 -44.81 4.21
N ALA A 3 -1.81 -44.35 3.31
CA ALA A 3 -1.61 -42.91 3.04
C ALA A 3 -2.89 -42.23 2.52
N ASP A 4 -3.63 -42.89 1.62
CA ASP A 4 -4.87 -42.33 1.05
C ASP A 4 -5.97 -42.15 2.11
N LYS A 5 -6.05 -43.07 3.09
CA LYS A 5 -6.99 -42.96 4.22
C LYS A 5 -6.62 -41.83 5.16
N ALA A 6 -5.32 -41.65 5.43
CA ALA A 6 -4.82 -40.54 6.24
C ALA A 6 -5.09 -39.19 5.55
N PHE A 7 -4.82 -39.10 4.25
CA PHE A 7 -5.08 -37.90 3.45
C PHE A 7 -6.57 -37.53 3.39
N LEU A 8 -7.45 -38.52 3.23
CA LEU A 8 -8.89 -38.29 3.26
C LEU A 8 -9.37 -37.76 4.61
N ALA A 9 -8.84 -38.31 5.71
CA ALA A 9 -9.15 -37.82 7.06
C ALA A 9 -8.68 -36.37 7.26
N GLU A 10 -7.48 -36.04 6.79
CA GLU A 10 -6.92 -34.69 6.85
C GLU A 10 -7.71 -33.68 6.01
N ILE A 11 -8.10 -34.04 4.79
CA ILE A 11 -8.94 -33.18 3.93
C ILE A 11 -10.30 -32.94 4.58
N THR A 12 -10.92 -33.99 5.16
CA THR A 12 -12.25 -33.86 5.77
C THR A 12 -12.20 -32.96 7.00
N ALA A 13 -11.14 -33.07 7.82
CA ALA A 13 -10.90 -32.19 8.95
C ALA A 13 -10.65 -30.74 8.50
N THR A 14 -9.83 -30.56 7.47
CA THR A 14 -9.51 -29.23 6.90
C THR A 14 -10.74 -28.58 6.28
N PHE A 15 -11.54 -29.34 5.55
CA PHE A 15 -12.78 -28.87 4.95
C PHE A 15 -13.74 -28.35 6.02
N LYS A 16 -13.98 -29.13 7.08
CA LYS A 16 -14.83 -28.72 8.19
C LYS A 16 -14.33 -27.43 8.84
N ALA A 17 -13.05 -27.35 9.18
CA ALA A 17 -12.46 -26.16 9.80
C ALA A 17 -12.57 -24.91 8.89
N LYS A 18 -12.38 -25.07 7.57
CA LYS A 18 -12.49 -23.97 6.61
C LYS A 18 -13.94 -23.54 6.38
N THR A 19 -14.89 -24.47 6.38
CA THR A 19 -16.32 -24.16 6.29
C THR A 19 -16.78 -23.36 7.49
N ASP A 20 -16.42 -23.80 8.70
CA ASP A 20 -16.78 -23.11 9.95
C ASP A 20 -16.20 -21.68 9.95
N ALA A 21 -14.91 -21.54 9.65
CA ALA A 21 -14.26 -20.23 9.55
C ALA A 21 -14.87 -19.34 8.46
N TYR A 22 -15.30 -19.91 7.32
CA TYR A 22 -15.96 -19.14 6.26
C TYR A 22 -17.31 -18.58 6.73
N VAL A 23 -18.12 -19.38 7.43
CA VAL A 23 -19.42 -18.93 7.94
C VAL A 23 -19.25 -17.80 8.95
N GLU A 24 -18.28 -17.93 9.87
CA GLU A 24 -17.95 -16.87 10.83
C GLU A 24 -17.52 -15.58 10.13
N ASN A 25 -16.63 -15.66 9.14
CA ASN A 25 -16.19 -14.51 8.37
C ASN A 25 -17.32 -13.85 7.57
N GLN A 26 -18.29 -14.63 7.07
CA GLN A 26 -19.47 -14.07 6.40
C GLN A 26 -20.34 -13.26 7.36
N GLN A 27 -20.46 -13.71 8.62
CA GLN A 27 -21.18 -12.96 9.63
C GLN A 27 -20.45 -11.67 10.00
N VAL A 28 -19.15 -11.76 10.31
CA VAL A 28 -18.31 -10.59 10.62
C VAL A 28 -18.36 -9.56 9.50
N ARG A 29 -18.27 -9.99 8.22
CA ARG A 29 -18.35 -9.08 7.07
C ARG A 29 -19.70 -8.36 6.98
N LYS A 30 -20.81 -9.01 7.34
CA LYS A 30 -22.12 -8.34 7.39
C LYS A 30 -22.12 -7.25 8.47
N ASP A 31 -21.62 -7.59 9.64
CA ASP A 31 -21.54 -6.66 10.78
C ASP A 31 -20.61 -5.46 10.46
N GLU A 32 -19.48 -5.71 9.79
CA GLU A 32 -18.58 -4.66 9.29
C GLU A 32 -19.26 -3.74 8.30
N LEU A 33 -20.02 -4.28 7.33
CA LEU A 33 -20.75 -3.47 6.35
C LEU A 33 -21.84 -2.63 7.02
N GLU A 34 -22.52 -3.15 8.03
CA GLU A 34 -23.48 -2.39 8.82
C GLU A 34 -22.81 -1.27 9.63
N ALA A 35 -21.66 -1.56 10.25
CA ALA A 35 -20.87 -0.57 10.98
C ALA A 35 -20.39 0.56 10.06
N LEU A 36 -19.89 0.23 8.85
CA LEU A 36 -19.46 1.23 7.86
C LEU A 36 -20.62 2.10 7.35
N LYS A 37 -21.81 1.50 7.15
CA LYS A 37 -23.03 2.26 6.80
C LYS A 37 -23.40 3.25 7.90
N LYS A 38 -23.44 2.80 9.16
CA LYS A 38 -23.72 3.67 10.33
C LYS A 38 -22.68 4.79 10.47
N ALA A 39 -21.40 4.47 10.29
CA ALA A 39 -20.33 5.47 10.33
C ALA A 39 -20.52 6.53 9.22
N THR A 40 -20.87 6.10 8.00
CA THR A 40 -21.17 7.00 6.89
C THR A 40 -22.37 7.89 7.21
N GLU A 41 -23.44 7.31 7.76
CA GLU A 41 -24.64 8.04 8.19
C GLU A 41 -24.30 9.13 9.22
N VAL A 42 -23.56 8.77 10.28
CA VAL A 42 -23.13 9.72 11.32
C VAL A 42 -22.26 10.83 10.74
N ILE A 43 -21.29 10.51 9.88
CA ILE A 43 -20.40 11.51 9.26
C ILE A 43 -21.18 12.40 8.28
N SER A 44 -22.18 11.85 7.58
CA SER A 44 -23.03 12.59 6.64
C SER A 44 -24.12 13.43 7.32
N SER A 45 -24.39 13.20 8.61
CA SER A 45 -25.40 13.95 9.35
C SER A 45 -25.08 15.46 9.32
N PRO A 46 -26.11 16.32 9.22
CA PRO A 46 -25.92 17.77 9.12
C PRO A 46 -25.24 18.37 10.36
N GLN A 47 -25.43 17.78 11.55
CA GLN A 47 -24.77 18.28 12.76
C GLN A 47 -23.24 18.05 12.73
N VAL A 48 -22.81 16.91 12.20
CA VAL A 48 -21.39 16.53 12.14
C VAL A 48 -20.71 17.22 10.95
N SER A 49 -21.33 17.22 9.77
CA SER A 49 -20.80 17.90 8.58
C SER A 49 -20.68 19.43 8.73
N ALA A 50 -21.61 20.08 9.45
CA ALA A 50 -21.51 21.51 9.76
C ALA A 50 -20.38 21.83 10.74
N SER A 51 -20.17 21.00 11.77
CA SER A 51 -19.05 21.16 12.71
C SER A 51 -17.68 21.01 12.03
N TYR A 52 -17.59 20.13 11.03
CA TYR A 52 -16.38 20.04 10.20
C TYR A 52 -16.20 21.26 9.29
N ALA A 53 -17.27 21.85 8.74
CA ALA A 53 -17.16 23.00 7.84
C ALA A 53 -16.54 24.25 8.51
N GLU A 54 -16.78 24.47 9.82
CA GLU A 54 -16.26 25.63 10.54
C GLU A 54 -14.80 25.48 11.01
N HIS A 55 -14.34 24.23 11.24
CA HIS A 55 -13.03 23.97 11.87
C HIS A 55 -12.09 23.08 11.06
N VAL A 56 -12.58 22.43 10.01
CA VAL A 56 -11.81 21.55 9.13
C VAL A 56 -12.11 21.93 7.68
N ASN A 57 -11.14 22.59 7.05
CA ASN A 57 -11.16 22.80 5.59
C ASN A 57 -10.93 21.44 4.90
N LEU A 58 -11.95 20.57 4.93
CA LEU A 58 -11.98 19.31 4.22
C LEU A 58 -11.95 19.62 2.74
N ALA A 59 -10.75 19.56 2.16
CA ALA A 59 -10.52 19.63 0.72
C ALA A 59 -11.14 18.43 -0.06
N GLN A 60 -11.97 17.62 0.61
CA GLN A 60 -12.75 16.52 0.05
C GLN A 60 -14.16 16.99 -0.35
N VAL A 61 -14.27 18.20 -0.89
CA VAL A 61 -15.45 18.55 -1.68
C VAL A 61 -15.52 17.54 -2.84
N PRO A 62 -16.68 16.95 -3.15
CA PRO A 62 -16.83 16.05 -4.30
C PRO A 62 -16.49 16.85 -5.58
N SER A 63 -15.26 16.73 -6.05
CA SER A 63 -14.86 17.29 -7.33
C SER A 63 -15.24 16.30 -8.41
N ALA A 64 -15.83 16.79 -9.50
CA ALA A 64 -16.17 15.99 -10.69
C ALA A 64 -14.96 15.22 -11.27
N ASN A 65 -13.74 15.58 -10.88
CA ASN A 65 -12.52 14.80 -11.08
C ASN A 65 -11.86 14.53 -9.72
N PRO A 66 -11.99 13.33 -9.12
CA PRO A 66 -11.28 12.98 -7.91
C PRO A 66 -9.78 12.89 -8.21
N GLY A 67 -9.09 14.02 -8.09
CA GLY A 67 -7.63 14.07 -8.12
C GLY A 67 -7.07 13.71 -6.76
N PHE A 68 -6.12 12.79 -6.71
CA PHE A 68 -5.39 12.46 -5.47
C PHE A 68 -4.64 13.71 -4.94
N LEU A 69 -5.25 14.40 -3.97
CA LEU A 69 -4.67 15.58 -3.33
C LEU A 69 -3.31 15.27 -2.69
N GLN A 70 -3.11 14.03 -2.25
CA GLN A 70 -1.85 13.51 -1.75
C GLN A 70 -0.72 13.64 -2.78
N LEU A 71 -0.97 13.31 -4.05
CA LEU A 71 0.00 13.43 -5.14
C LEU A 71 0.32 14.92 -5.44
N ARG A 72 -0.69 15.80 -5.49
CA ARG A 72 -0.43 17.25 -5.68
C ARG A 72 0.35 17.87 -4.52
N SER A 73 0.07 17.44 -3.28
CA SER A 73 0.75 17.94 -2.08
C SER A 73 2.22 17.51 -2.04
N THR A 74 2.54 16.29 -2.46
CA THR A 74 3.91 15.76 -2.48
C THR A 74 4.75 16.50 -3.51
N THR A 75 4.25 16.72 -4.73
CA THR A 75 4.96 17.47 -5.77
C THR A 75 5.24 18.91 -5.34
N ARG A 76 4.27 19.61 -4.73
CA ARG A 76 4.49 20.97 -4.22
C ARG A 76 5.52 21.00 -3.09
N ARG A 77 5.45 20.06 -2.14
CA ARG A 77 6.42 19.97 -1.04
C ARG A 77 7.83 19.69 -1.55
N LEU A 78 7.98 18.84 -2.57
CA LEU A 78 9.27 18.56 -3.19
C LEU A 78 9.86 19.80 -3.85
N ALA A 79 9.06 20.52 -4.65
CA ALA A 79 9.48 21.77 -5.28
C ALA A 79 9.86 22.86 -4.25
N ALA A 80 9.10 22.98 -3.15
CA ALA A 80 9.42 23.89 -2.07
C ALA A 80 10.73 23.53 -1.35
N ARG A 81 10.97 22.24 -1.10
CA ARG A 81 12.23 21.75 -0.53
C ARG A 81 13.43 22.02 -1.44
N GLN A 82 13.30 21.78 -2.74
CA GLN A 82 14.36 22.06 -3.71
C GLN A 82 14.74 23.54 -3.73
N ARG A 83 13.75 24.44 -3.76
CA ARG A 83 13.98 25.90 -3.68
C ARG A 83 14.66 26.30 -2.37
N ALA A 84 14.23 25.72 -1.25
CA ALA A 84 14.84 25.98 0.05
C ALA A 84 16.30 25.49 0.10
N ALA A 85 16.59 24.29 -0.39
CA ALA A 85 17.95 23.77 -0.47
C ALA A 85 18.85 24.67 -1.34
N GLU A 86 18.34 25.17 -2.47
CA GLU A 86 19.10 26.05 -3.35
C GLU A 86 19.40 27.41 -2.71
N LEU A 87 18.42 28.00 -2.03
CA LEU A 87 18.62 29.23 -1.26
C LEU A 87 19.65 29.05 -0.16
N LEU A 88 19.57 27.94 0.59
CA LEU A 88 20.53 27.61 1.65
C LEU A 88 21.94 27.41 1.08
N ARG A 89 22.11 26.75 -0.08
CA ARG A 89 23.42 26.64 -0.76
C ARG A 89 24.00 27.99 -1.15
N ARG A 90 23.19 28.88 -1.74
CA ARG A 90 23.65 30.23 -2.13
C ARG A 90 24.10 31.03 -0.91
N ARG A 91 23.35 30.97 0.19
CA ARG A 91 23.71 31.64 1.45
C ARG A 91 24.92 31.01 2.11
N ALA A 92 25.06 29.68 2.05
CA ALA A 92 26.24 28.98 2.56
C ALA A 92 27.52 29.43 1.84
N GLY A 93 27.48 29.59 0.51
CA GLY A 93 28.60 30.11 -0.27
C GLY A 93 28.94 31.56 0.06
N ALA A 94 27.93 32.44 0.14
CA ALA A 94 28.14 33.85 0.48
C ALA A 94 28.70 34.07 1.89
N LEU A 95 28.27 33.25 2.85
CA LEU A 95 28.66 33.35 4.27
C LEU A 95 29.81 32.42 4.63
N SER A 96 30.33 31.62 3.68
CA SER A 96 31.30 30.54 3.93
C SER A 96 30.90 29.60 5.09
N SER A 97 29.59 29.37 5.27
CA SER A 97 29.04 28.64 6.41
C SER A 97 28.88 27.15 6.11
N LYS A 98 29.71 26.33 6.77
CA LYS A 98 29.63 24.85 6.69
C LYS A 98 28.31 24.30 7.24
N ALA A 99 27.75 24.95 8.25
CA ALA A 99 26.46 24.53 8.85
C ALA A 99 25.30 24.68 7.86
N LEU A 100 25.24 25.80 7.13
CA LEU A 100 24.22 26.01 6.10
C LEU A 100 24.40 25.06 4.91
N ALA A 101 25.64 24.75 4.54
CA ALA A 101 25.94 23.78 3.47
C ALA A 101 25.46 22.36 3.86
N ALA A 102 25.72 21.92 5.08
CA ALA A 102 25.25 20.64 5.60
C ALA A 102 23.72 20.55 5.64
N LEU A 103 23.06 21.59 6.14
CA LEU A 103 21.60 21.67 6.18
C LEU A 103 20.98 21.63 4.77
N ALA A 104 21.60 22.32 3.80
CA ALA A 104 21.13 22.29 2.42
C ALA A 104 21.25 20.90 1.77
N GLY A 105 22.27 20.11 2.16
CA GLY A 105 22.40 18.71 1.78
C GLY A 105 21.24 17.87 2.33
N GLN A 106 20.97 17.99 3.63
CA GLN A 106 19.90 17.24 4.30
C GLN A 106 18.50 17.58 3.76
N VAL A 107 18.24 18.83 3.39
CA VAL A 107 16.94 19.26 2.84
C VAL A 107 16.73 18.77 1.39
N ALA A 108 17.82 18.50 0.66
CA ALA A 108 17.78 17.98 -0.70
C ALA A 108 17.59 16.45 -0.75
N GLU A 109 17.94 15.72 0.30
CA GLU A 109 17.79 14.26 0.32
C GLU A 109 16.31 13.83 0.38
N ASN A 110 15.96 12.83 -0.43
CA ASN A 110 14.64 12.23 -0.41
C ASN A 110 14.61 11.09 0.64
N PRO A 111 13.83 11.22 1.73
CA PRO A 111 13.81 10.23 2.80
C PRO A 111 13.30 8.85 2.35
N PHE A 112 12.61 8.77 1.21
CA PHE A 112 12.06 7.52 0.67
C PHE A 112 12.87 6.93 -0.48
N ALA A 113 13.97 7.55 -0.92
CA ALA A 113 14.78 7.02 -2.03
C ALA A 113 15.21 5.57 -1.77
N LYS A 114 15.62 5.26 -0.54
CA LYS A 114 15.98 3.90 -0.12
C LYS A 114 14.81 2.93 -0.17
N VAL A 115 13.62 3.37 0.23
CA VAL A 115 12.40 2.54 0.22
C VAL A 115 11.97 2.24 -1.22
N ILE A 116 12.03 3.24 -2.10
CA ILE A 116 11.71 3.08 -3.53
C ILE A 116 12.65 2.05 -4.16
N SER A 117 13.96 2.17 -3.92
CA SER A 117 14.94 1.20 -4.41
C SER A 117 14.68 -0.23 -3.89
N LEU A 118 14.22 -0.37 -2.65
CA LEU A 118 13.90 -1.67 -2.05
C LEU A 118 12.66 -2.30 -2.72
N ILE A 119 11.64 -1.48 -3.03
CA ILE A 119 10.45 -1.91 -3.76
C ILE A 119 10.81 -2.32 -5.19
N GLU A 120 11.64 -1.55 -5.88
CA GLU A 120 12.14 -1.90 -7.22
C GLU A 120 12.91 -3.23 -7.21
N GLY A 121 13.71 -3.47 -6.17
CA GLY A 121 14.39 -4.76 -5.98
C GLY A 121 13.44 -5.93 -5.75
N LEU A 122 12.38 -5.75 -4.96
CA LEU A 122 11.34 -6.79 -4.76
C LEU A 122 10.56 -7.07 -6.05
N LEU A 123 10.27 -6.04 -6.85
CA LEU A 123 9.62 -6.21 -8.15
C LEU A 123 10.49 -6.99 -9.14
N ALA A 124 11.81 -6.78 -9.11
CA ALA A 124 12.74 -7.56 -9.93
C ALA A 124 12.75 -9.04 -9.52
N ARG A 125 12.82 -9.32 -8.21
CA ARG A 125 12.77 -10.70 -7.68
C ARG A 125 11.47 -11.41 -8.03
N LEU A 126 10.31 -10.75 -7.87
CA LEU A 126 9.01 -11.34 -8.22
C LEU A 126 8.92 -11.71 -9.70
N LYS A 127 9.52 -10.92 -10.60
CA LYS A 127 9.56 -11.24 -12.04
C LYS A 127 10.45 -12.44 -12.35
N GLU A 128 11.58 -12.55 -11.65
CA GLU A 128 12.50 -13.68 -11.78
C GLU A 128 11.86 -14.97 -11.26
N GLU A 129 11.25 -14.93 -10.07
CA GLU A 129 10.52 -16.05 -9.47
C GLU A 129 9.36 -16.51 -10.36
N ALA A 130 8.57 -15.58 -10.91
CA ALA A 130 7.49 -15.92 -11.82
C ALA A 130 7.97 -16.60 -13.11
N ALA A 131 9.14 -16.20 -13.63
CA ALA A 131 9.73 -16.84 -14.81
C ALA A 131 10.21 -18.27 -14.47
N ALA A 132 10.92 -18.44 -13.36
CA ALA A 132 11.38 -19.74 -12.89
C ALA A 132 10.21 -20.70 -12.59
N GLU A 133 9.14 -20.21 -11.98
CA GLU A 133 7.95 -20.99 -11.69
C GLU A 133 7.18 -21.37 -12.96
N ALA A 134 7.14 -20.49 -13.97
CA ALA A 134 6.56 -20.79 -15.27
C ALA A 134 7.34 -21.90 -16.00
N GLU A 135 8.67 -21.86 -15.98
CA GLU A 135 9.53 -22.92 -16.54
C GLU A 135 9.34 -24.25 -15.81
N HIS A 136 9.34 -24.22 -14.47
CA HIS A 136 9.13 -25.41 -13.66
C HIS A 136 7.74 -26.02 -13.87
N LYS A 137 6.70 -25.18 -13.99
CA LYS A 137 5.35 -25.63 -14.32
C LYS A 137 5.31 -26.28 -15.71
N ALA A 138 5.96 -25.69 -16.71
CA ALA A 138 6.01 -26.26 -18.06
C ALA A 138 6.67 -27.66 -18.05
N TRP A 139 7.74 -27.82 -17.27
CA TRP A 139 8.39 -29.12 -17.07
C TRP A 139 7.45 -30.14 -16.40
N CYS A 140 6.77 -29.76 -15.31
CA CYS A 140 5.80 -30.62 -14.64
C CYS A 140 4.66 -31.06 -15.59
N ASP A 141 4.12 -30.11 -16.37
CA ASP A 141 3.06 -30.37 -17.34
C ASP A 141 3.53 -31.33 -18.45
N GLU A 142 4.80 -31.29 -18.85
CA GLU A 142 5.38 -32.20 -19.83
C GLU A 142 5.60 -33.61 -19.27
N GLN A 143 6.15 -33.73 -18.06
CA GLN A 143 6.36 -35.03 -17.41
C GLN A 143 5.03 -35.73 -17.14
N LEU A 144 3.99 -35.00 -16.70
CA LEU A 144 2.65 -35.54 -16.50
C LEU A 144 2.02 -36.04 -17.80
N LYS A 145 2.28 -35.39 -18.95
CA LYS A 145 1.83 -35.87 -20.26
C LYS A 145 2.57 -37.12 -20.71
N LYS A 146 3.88 -37.22 -20.40
CA LYS A 146 4.72 -38.38 -20.75
C LYS A 146 4.46 -39.61 -19.87
N ASN A 147 4.00 -39.40 -18.63
CA ASN A 147 3.67 -40.49 -17.70
C ASN A 147 2.22 -41.01 -17.88
N LYS A 148 1.69 -40.95 -19.10
CA LYS A 148 0.34 -41.36 -19.44
C LYS A 148 0.34 -42.56 -20.38
#